data_AF-B4I623-F1
#
_entry.id   AF-B4I623-F1
#
_cell.length_a   1.000
_cell.length_b   1.000
_cell.length_c   1.000
_cell.angle_alpha   90.00
_cell.angle_beta   90.00
_cell.angle_gamma   90.00
#
_symmetry.space_group_name_H-M   'P 1'
#
loop_
_entity.id
_entity.type
_entity.pdbx_description
1 polymer ?
#
loop_
_entity_poly.entity_id
_entity_poly.type
_entity_poly.pdbx_seq_one_letter_code
_entity_poly.pdbx_strand_id
1 'polypeptide(L)' 'MASSTKDGITIRTMTKEDYPSVKAFMKDDFFQSEPLWQSSGEKVQSQNEKENDEYHLSMIAR' A
#
# COMPACT_ATOMS: atom_id res chain seq x y z
N MET A 1 4.20 -5.87 18.69
CA MET A 1 3.23 -6.11 17.59
C MET A 1 2.94 -7.59 17.53
N ALA A 2 1.68 -8.01 17.60
CA ALA A 2 1.30 -9.43 17.55
C ALA A 2 1.15 -9.87 16.09
N SER A 3 1.74 -11.00 15.73
CA SER A 3 1.47 -11.71 14.47
C SER A 3 0.55 -12.90 14.75
N SER A 4 -0.34 -13.20 13.82
CA SER A 4 -1.14 -14.44 13.83
C SER A 4 -0.92 -15.20 12.54
N THR A 5 -0.72 -16.51 12.65
CA THR A 5 -0.54 -17.38 11.49
C THR A 5 -1.67 -18.40 11.45
N LYS A 6 -2.35 -18.48 10.30
CA LYS A 6 -3.40 -19.46 10.04
C LYS A 6 -3.31 -19.91 8.59
N ASP A 7 -3.39 -21.22 8.36
CA ASP A 7 -3.36 -21.83 7.01
C ASP A 7 -2.13 -21.40 6.17
N GLY A 8 -0.97 -21.24 6.82
CA GLY A 8 0.27 -20.78 6.17
C GLY A 8 0.34 -19.28 5.87
N ILE A 9 -0.72 -18.53 6.17
CA ILE A 9 -0.78 -17.08 5.99
C ILE A 9 -0.48 -16.40 7.32
N THR A 10 0.52 -15.53 7.33
CA THR A 10 0.87 -14.72 8.50
C THR A 10 0.33 -13.31 8.33
N ILE A 11 -0.50 -12.89 9.26
CA ILE A 11 -1.02 -11.52 9.37
C ILE A 11 -0.26 -10.80 10.47
N ARG A 12 0.27 -9.62 10.16
CA ARG A 12 0.99 -8.77 11.10
C ARG A 12 0.85 -7.31 10.69
N THR A 13 1.13 -6.40 11.63
CA THR A 13 1.29 -4.98 11.31
C THR A 13 2.48 -4.80 10.37
N MET A 14 2.28 -3.99 9.33
CA MET A 14 3.32 -3.59 8.38
C MET A 14 4.39 -2.75 9.08
N THR A 15 5.66 -2.93 8.71
CA THR A 15 6.78 -2.07 9.13
C THR A 15 7.25 -1.20 7.96
N LYS A 16 8.16 -0.25 8.20
CA LYS A 16 8.65 0.64 7.13
C LYS A 16 9.37 -0.12 6.03
N GLU A 17 10.02 -1.22 6.38
CA GLU A 17 10.78 -2.07 5.45
C GLU A 17 9.86 -2.79 4.46
N ASP A 18 8.59 -3.02 4.83
CA ASP A 18 7.60 -3.66 3.96
C ASP A 18 6.97 -2.68 2.95
N TYR A 19 6.97 -1.38 3.27
CA TYR A 19 6.27 -0.36 2.49
C TYR A 19 6.63 -0.39 0.99
N PRO A 20 7.90 -0.50 0.57
CA PRO A 20 8.24 -0.58 -0.85
C PRO A 20 7.57 -1.76 -1.57
N SER A 21 7.53 -2.93 -0.93
CA SER A 21 6.91 -4.14 -1.50
C SER A 21 5.39 -4.01 -1.58
N VAL A 22 4.76 -3.46 -0.53
CA VAL A 22 3.31 -3.21 -0.52
C VAL A 22 2.92 -2.16 -1.54
N LYS A 23 3.69 -1.07 -1.67
CA LYS A 23 3.44 -0.03 -2.68
C LYS A 23 3.50 -0.60 -4.10
N ALA A 24 4.51 -1.44 -4.40
CA ALA A 24 4.60 -2.11 -5.70
C ALA A 24 3.40 -3.03 -5.96
N PHE A 25 3.04 -3.87 -4.99
CA PHE A 25 1.85 -4.74 -5.08
C PHE A 25 0.56 -3.94 -5.31
N MET A 26 0.34 -2.83 -4.58
CA MET A 26 -0.85 -2.00 -4.79
C MET A 26 -0.91 -1.41 -6.20
N LYS A 27 0.23 -0.98 -6.74
CA LYS A 27 0.34 -0.46 -8.11
C LYS A 27 -0.09 -1.49 -9.17
N ASP A 28 0.35 -2.73 -8.99
CA ASP A 28 0.18 -3.75 -10.01
C ASP A 28 -1.18 -4.47 -9.87
N ASP A 29 -1.65 -4.73 -8.65
CA ASP A 29 -2.85 -5.54 -8.39
C ASP A 29 -4.09 -4.74 -7.96
N PHE A 30 -3.92 -3.67 -7.15
CA PHE A 30 -5.04 -2.94 -6.59
C PHE A 30 -5.54 -1.86 -7.54
N PHE A 31 -4.69 -0.90 -7.90
CA PHE A 31 -5.16 0.28 -8.63
C PHE A 31 -5.68 -0.04 -10.04
N GLN A 32 -5.20 -1.09 -10.70
CA GLN A 32 -5.75 -1.52 -11.99
C GLN A 32 -7.23 -1.93 -11.93
N SER A 33 -7.69 -2.39 -10.76
CA SER A 33 -9.05 -2.86 -10.52
C SER A 33 -9.90 -1.91 -9.67
N GLU A 34 -9.30 -0.84 -9.15
CA GLU A 34 -9.97 0.11 -8.26
C GLU A 34 -10.97 0.99 -9.07
N PRO A 35 -12.26 1.08 -8.65
CA PRO A 35 -13.28 1.75 -9.46
C PRO A 35 -13.03 3.23 -9.75
N LEU A 36 -12.46 4.00 -8.82
CA LEU A 36 -12.18 5.43 -9.04
C LEU A 36 -11.05 5.61 -10.06
N TRP A 37 -10.01 4.80 -9.97
CA TRP A 37 -8.94 4.72 -10.95
C TRP A 37 -9.50 4.40 -12.34
N GLN A 38 -10.31 3.34 -12.45
CA GLN A 38 -10.92 2.95 -13.73
C GLN A 38 -11.85 4.02 -14.30
N SER A 39 -12.59 4.73 -13.43
CA SER A 39 -13.54 5.77 -13.85
C SER A 39 -12.87 7.07 -14.28
N SER A 40 -11.75 7.44 -13.65
CA SER A 40 -11.07 8.72 -13.90
C SER A 40 -10.22 8.68 -15.16
N GLY A 41 -9.66 7.53 -15.53
CA GLY A 41 -8.71 7.42 -16.63
C GLY A 41 -7.38 8.15 -16.38
N GLU A 42 -7.21 8.74 -15.19
CA GLU A 42 -6.03 9.48 -14.78
C GLU A 42 -5.11 8.62 -13.93
N LYS A 43 -3.81 8.96 -13.92
CA LYS A 43 -2.85 8.30 -13.05
C LYS A 43 -2.86 8.86 -11.63
N VAL A 44 -4.01 8.82 -10.95
CA VAL A 44 -4.25 9.44 -9.63
C VAL A 44 -3.26 8.98 -8.55
N GLN A 45 -2.99 7.68 -8.44
CA GLN A 45 -1.94 7.09 -7.60
C GLN A 45 -0.53 7.70 -7.78
N SER A 46 -0.27 8.34 -8.94
CA SER A 46 1.01 8.96 -9.26
C SER A 46 1.02 10.47 -9.01
N GLN A 47 -0.10 11.04 -8.57
CA GLN A 47 -0.15 12.41 -8.10
C GLN A 47 0.45 12.47 -6.69
N ASN A 48 1.34 13.44 -6.48
CA ASN A 48 1.93 13.74 -5.18
C ASN A 48 2.58 12.50 -4.51
N GLU A 49 3.22 11.62 -5.31
CA GLU A 49 3.76 10.35 -4.80
C GLU A 49 4.73 10.55 -3.64
N LYS A 50 5.53 11.62 -3.68
CA LYS A 50 6.51 11.92 -2.63
C LYS A 50 5.82 12.29 -1.32
N GLU A 51 4.85 13.21 -1.37
CA GLU A 51 4.09 13.63 -0.19
C GLU A 51 3.27 12.46 0.40
N ASN A 52 2.67 11.65 -0.46
CA ASN A 52 1.94 10.45 -0.05
C ASN A 52 2.86 9.41 0.59
N ASP A 53 4.06 9.20 0.03
CA ASP A 53 5.06 8.30 0.62
C ASP A 53 5.50 8.76 2.00
N GLU A 54 5.81 10.05 2.16
CA GLU A 54 6.17 10.63 3.45
C GLU A 54 5.03 10.48 4.47
N TYR A 55 3.79 10.74 4.06
CA TYR A 55 2.61 10.58 4.90
C TYR A 55 2.40 9.12 5.34
N HIS A 56 2.42 8.17 4.41
CA HIS A 56 2.23 6.75 4.74
C HIS A 56 3.36 6.23 5.64
N LEU A 57 4.62 6.57 5.34
CA LEU A 57 5.75 6.19 6.19
C LEU A 57 5.65 6.78 7.60
N SER A 58 5.10 7.99 7.75
CA SER A 58 4.84 8.60 9.06
C SER A 58 3.77 7.84 9.85
N MET A 59 2.74 7.33 9.19
CA MET A 59 1.66 6.53 9.79
C MET A 59 2.16 5.15 10.23
N ILE A 60 3.03 4.53 9.44
CA ILE A 60 3.64 3.22 9.73
C ILE A 60 4.65 3.30 10.88
N ALA A 61 5.31 4.44 11.05
CA ALA A 61 6.27 4.67 12.12
C ALA A 61 5.68 4.63 13.54
N ARG A 62 4.35 4.56 13.66
CA ARG A 62 3.60 4.83 14.89
C ARG A 62 3.38 3.61 15.76
#